data_AF-A0A507CJ86-F1
#
_entry.id   AF-A0A507CJ86-F1
#
_cell.length_a   1.000
_cell.length_b   1.000
_cell.length_c   1.000
_cell.angle_alpha   90.00
_cell.angle_beta   90.00
_cell.angle_gamma   90.00
#
_symmetry.space_group_name_H-M   'P 1'
#
loop_
_entity.id
_entity.type
_entity.pdbx_description
1 polymer ?
#
loop_
_entity_poly.entity_id
_entity_poly.type
_entity_poly.pdbx_seq_one_letter_code
_entity_poly.pdbx_strand_id
1 'polypeptide(L)'
;MAWENVKKHARRLSDSFNLGNQSPRLRQFEPENVAPPVKLKLGETVLVYEDHQWKRGDGSSEKSAKMVDQLAERNRVLEAENQLLKFKVNVLLDMLAGTKLDLLEIQKEISA
;
A
#
# COMPACT_ATOMS: atom_id res chain seq x y z
N MET A 1 -68.21 -29.19 -11.20
CA MET A 1 -67.59 -28.43 -12.31
C MET A 1 -66.54 -27.45 -11.76
N ALA A 2 -65.36 -27.94 -11.37
CA ALA A 2 -64.28 -27.07 -10.87
C ALA A 2 -62.87 -27.57 -11.26
N TRP A 3 -62.78 -28.46 -12.24
CA TRP A 3 -61.52 -29.14 -12.64
C TRP A 3 -61.14 -28.95 -14.12
N GLU A 4 -61.89 -28.13 -14.88
CA GLU A 4 -61.58 -27.85 -16.30
C GLU A 4 -60.70 -26.60 -16.50
N ASN A 5 -60.56 -25.72 -15.50
CA ASN A 5 -59.85 -24.45 -15.65
C ASN A 5 -58.35 -24.49 -15.26
N VAL A 6 -57.86 -25.57 -14.64
CA VAL A 6 -56.45 -25.66 -14.21
C VAL A 6 -55.52 -26.18 -15.33
N LYS A 7 -56.06 -26.89 -16.34
CA LYS A 7 -55.23 -27.47 -17.42
C LYS A 7 -54.81 -26.48 -18.52
N LYS A 8 -55.36 -25.26 -18.57
CA LYS A 8 -55.04 -24.28 -19.62
C LYS A 8 -53.84 -23.38 -19.30
N HIS A 9 -53.38 -23.33 -18.06
CA HIS A 9 -52.24 -22.48 -17.66
C HIS A 9 -50.90 -23.22 -17.51
N ALA A 10 -50.86 -24.55 -17.67
CA ALA A 10 -49.66 -25.35 -17.44
C ALA A 10 -48.88 -25.72 -18.73
N ARG A 11 -49.06 -25.01 -19.84
CA ARG A 11 -48.35 -25.26 -21.10
C ARG A 11 -47.89 -23.97 -21.78
N ARG A 12 -47.09 -23.14 -21.08
CA ARG A 12 -46.48 -21.93 -21.67
C ARG A 12 -45.11 -21.56 -21.08
N LEU A 13 -44.35 -22.52 -20.56
CA LEU A 13 -42.97 -22.25 -20.09
C LEU A 13 -41.88 -23.08 -20.80
N SER A 14 -42.25 -23.99 -21.72
CA SER A 14 -41.27 -24.79 -22.48
C SER A 14 -40.99 -24.27 -23.89
N ASP A 15 -41.85 -23.40 -24.45
CA ASP A 15 -41.72 -22.97 -25.86
C ASP A 15 -40.83 -21.73 -26.03
N SER A 16 -40.42 -21.07 -24.94
CA SER A 16 -39.50 -19.92 -24.98
C SER A 16 -38.02 -20.30 -25.09
N PHE A 17 -37.68 -21.59 -25.15
CA PHE A 17 -36.30 -22.05 -25.29
C PHE A 17 -35.90 -22.41 -26.73
N ASN A 18 -36.79 -22.28 -27.70
CA ASN A 18 -36.45 -22.34 -29.13
C ASN A 18 -36.07 -20.94 -29.66
N LEU A 19 -35.10 -20.28 -29.02
CA LEU A 19 -34.21 -19.40 -29.77
C LEU A 19 -33.22 -20.32 -30.49
N GLY A 20 -33.49 -20.58 -31.76
CA GLY A 20 -32.57 -21.35 -32.60
C GLY A 20 -31.14 -20.82 -32.45
N ASN A 21 -30.19 -21.74 -32.28
CA ASN A 21 -28.74 -21.57 -32.24
C ASN A 21 -28.25 -20.18 -32.70
N GLN A 22 -28.40 -19.18 -31.85
CA GLN A 22 -27.52 -18.04 -31.85
C GLN A 22 -26.55 -18.37 -30.74
N SER A 23 -25.56 -19.22 -31.09
CA SER A 23 -24.27 -19.17 -30.42
C SER A 23 -23.97 -17.68 -30.23
N PRO A 24 -23.80 -17.18 -28.99
CA PRO A 24 -23.39 -15.81 -28.82
C PRO A 24 -22.11 -15.72 -29.62
N ARG A 25 -22.15 -15.00 -30.75
CA ARG A 25 -20.93 -14.68 -31.49
C ARG A 25 -20.12 -13.97 -30.43
N LEU A 26 -19.16 -14.69 -29.85
CA LEU A 26 -18.09 -14.11 -29.07
C LEU A 26 -17.62 -13.01 -30.00
N ARG A 27 -17.85 -11.74 -29.62
CA ARG A 27 -17.37 -10.63 -30.42
C ARG A 27 -15.90 -10.95 -30.60
N GLN A 28 -15.49 -11.23 -31.83
CA GLN A 28 -14.09 -11.44 -32.13
C GLN A 28 -13.42 -10.17 -31.65
N PHE A 29 -12.67 -10.30 -30.56
CA PHE A 29 -11.84 -9.24 -30.06
C PHE A 29 -10.68 -9.19 -31.04
N GLU A 30 -10.88 -8.47 -32.14
CA GLU A 30 -9.78 -8.04 -32.97
C GLU A 30 -8.88 -7.21 -32.06
N PRO A 31 -7.64 -7.65 -31.78
CA PRO A 31 -6.71 -6.80 -31.06
C PRO A 31 -6.40 -5.64 -31.98
N GLU A 32 -7.17 -4.56 -31.85
CA GLU A 32 -6.88 -3.28 -32.47
C GLU A 32 -5.48 -2.93 -31.98
N ASN A 33 -4.52 -3.02 -32.91
CA ASN A 33 -3.13 -2.76 -32.64
C ASN A 33 -3.04 -1.35 -32.06
N VAL A 34 -2.75 -1.29 -30.76
CA VAL A 34 -2.66 -0.08 -29.91
C VAL A 34 -4.02 0.51 -29.49
N ALA A 35 -4.87 -0.29 -28.85
CA ALA A 35 -5.90 0.27 -27.97
C ALA A 35 -5.24 1.17 -26.90
N PRO A 36 -5.74 2.40 -26.65
CA PRO A 36 -5.18 3.28 -25.63
C PRO A 36 -5.29 2.65 -24.23
N PRO A 37 -4.34 2.89 -23.32
CA PRO A 37 -4.32 2.27 -22.01
C PRO A 37 -5.58 2.66 -21.21
N VAL A 38 -6.10 1.70 -20.43
CA VAL A 38 -7.33 1.89 -19.65
C VAL A 38 -7.09 2.95 -18.58
N LYS A 39 -7.92 4.01 -18.57
CA LYS A 39 -7.84 5.09 -17.58
C LYS A 39 -9.02 5.01 -16.61
N LEU A 40 -8.73 5.07 -15.31
CA LEU A 40 -9.71 5.09 -14.23
C LEU A 40 -9.58 6.40 -13.45
N LYS A 41 -10.67 7.17 -13.32
CA LYS A 41 -10.68 8.40 -12.53
C LYS A 41 -11.38 8.15 -11.20
N LEU A 42 -10.66 8.31 -10.09
CA LEU A 42 -11.17 8.20 -8.71
C LEU A 42 -11.01 9.56 -8.03
N GLY A 43 -12.07 10.35 -8.00
CA GLY A 43 -12.03 11.73 -7.51
C GLY A 43 -11.06 12.59 -8.33
N GLU A 44 -10.02 13.12 -7.68
CA GLU A 44 -8.94 13.90 -8.29
C GLU A 44 -7.82 13.03 -8.88
N THR A 45 -7.77 11.74 -8.54
CA THR A 45 -6.71 10.84 -8.99
C THR A 45 -7.08 10.17 -10.32
N VAL A 46 -6.17 10.22 -11.29
CA VAL A 46 -6.26 9.43 -12.53
C VAL A 46 -5.29 8.25 -12.43
N LEU A 47 -5.79 7.04 -12.64
CA LEU A 47 -5.02 5.81 -12.74
C LEU A 47 -4.99 5.34 -14.20
N VAL A 48 -3.87 4.79 -14.65
CA VAL A 48 -3.66 4.26 -15.98
C VAL A 48 -3.17 2.82 -15.83
N TYR A 49 -3.80 1.88 -16.53
CA TYR A 49 -3.43 0.47 -16.50
C TYR A 49 -2.39 0.20 -17.59
N GLU A 50 -1.15 -0.04 -17.18
CA GLU A 50 0.02 -0.29 -18.04
C GLU A 50 0.92 -1.35 -17.38
N ASP A 51 1.58 -2.20 -18.17
CA ASP A 51 2.46 -3.29 -17.68
C ASP A 51 1.81 -4.20 -16.62
N HIS A 52 0.54 -4.54 -16.82
CA HIS A 52 -0.27 -5.32 -15.88
C HIS A 52 -0.48 -4.69 -14.50
N GLN A 53 -0.20 -3.40 -14.32
CA GLN A 53 -0.32 -2.69 -13.05
C GLN A 53 -1.10 -1.38 -13.21
N TRP A 54 -1.80 -0.96 -12.16
CA TRP A 54 -2.41 0.37 -12.09
C TRP A 54 -1.37 1.38 -11.63
N LYS A 55 -1.01 2.32 -12.50
CA LYS A 55 -0.09 3.43 -12.21
C LYS A 55 -0.88 4.72 -12.09
N ARG A 56 -0.44 5.64 -11.23
CA ARG A 56 -1.04 6.98 -11.18
C ARG A 56 -0.61 7.77 -12.43
N GLY A 57 -1.57 8.28 -13.18
CA GLY A 57 -1.37 8.93 -14.49
C GLY A 57 -0.60 10.25 -14.44
N ASP A 58 -0.35 10.80 -13.25
CA ASP A 58 0.48 11.97 -12.99
C ASP A 58 1.96 11.62 -12.72
N GLY A 59 2.33 10.33 -12.78
CA GLY A 59 3.67 9.85 -12.43
C GLY A 59 4.00 10.02 -10.93
N SER A 60 3.02 10.35 -10.08
CA SER A 60 3.24 10.57 -8.65
C SER A 60 3.68 9.28 -7.95
N SER A 61 3.29 8.10 -8.42
CA SER A 61 3.65 6.83 -7.77
C SER A 61 5.16 6.59 -7.71
N GLU A 62 5.90 6.91 -8.78
CA GLU A 62 7.35 6.72 -8.81
C GLU A 62 8.09 7.79 -8.00
N LYS A 63 7.59 9.04 -8.02
CA LYS A 63 8.11 10.14 -7.20
C LYS A 63 7.91 9.87 -5.71
N SER A 64 6.75 9.32 -5.33
CA SER A 64 6.46 8.91 -3.95
C SER A 64 7.37 7.77 -3.49
N ALA A 65 7.62 6.77 -4.34
CA ALA A 65 8.56 5.69 -4.01
C ALA A 65 9.99 6.22 -3.76
N LYS A 66 10.50 7.06 -4.66
CA LYS A 66 11.82 7.71 -4.48
C LYS A 66 11.88 8.57 -3.21
N MET A 67 10.80 9.27 -2.87
CA MET A 67 10.73 10.06 -1.64
C MET A 67 10.73 9.18 -0.39
N VAL A 68 10.02 8.05 -0.41
CA VAL A 68 10.02 7.07 0.68
C VAL A 68 11.42 6.50 0.89
N ASP A 69 12.13 6.13 -0.18
CA ASP A 69 13.50 5.61 -0.10
C ASP A 69 14.47 6.66 0.50
N GLN A 70 14.36 7.92 0.06
CA GLN A 70 15.16 9.01 0.62
C GLN A 70 14.85 9.27 2.10
N LEU A 71 13.59 9.15 2.51
CA LEU A 71 13.19 9.30 3.90
C LEU A 71 13.69 8.14 4.75
N ALA A 72 13.64 6.91 4.24
CA ALA A 72 14.17 5.72 4.91
C ALA A 72 15.67 5.84 5.16
N GLU A 73 16.44 6.29 4.17
CA GLU A 73 17.89 6.47 4.33
C GLU A 73 18.21 7.60 5.33
N ARG A 74 17.47 8.72 5.30
CA ARG A 74 17.63 9.78 6.30
C ARG A 74 17.34 9.29 7.71
N ASN A 75 16.27 8.52 7.89
CA ASN A 75 15.95 7.94 9.20
C ASN A 75 17.06 7.00 9.67
N ARG A 76 17.59 6.14 8.80
CA ARG A 76 18.71 5.25 9.13
C ARG A 76 19.94 6.02 9.63
N VAL A 77 20.29 7.12 8.95
CA VAL A 77 21.41 7.98 9.36
C VAL A 77 21.14 8.65 10.71
N LEU A 78 19.94 9.19 10.89
CA LEU A 78 19.54 9.84 12.15
C LEU A 78 19.50 8.87 13.32
N GLU A 79 19.06 7.63 13.10
CA GLU A 79 19.08 6.57 14.12
C GLU A 79 20.51 6.22 14.55
N ALA A 80 21.43 6.09 13.58
CA ALA A 80 22.84 5.85 13.88
C ALA A 80 23.48 7.00 14.66
N GLU A 81 23.19 8.25 14.28
CA GLU A 81 23.65 9.43 15.02
C GLU A 81 23.06 9.47 16.43
N ASN A 82 21.76 9.17 16.58
CA ASN A 82 21.09 9.12 17.88
C ASN A 82 21.73 8.08 18.81
N GLN A 83 22.05 6.89 18.28
CA GLN A 83 22.76 5.85 19.02
C GLN A 83 24.16 6.31 19.46
N LEU A 84 24.90 6.96 18.55
CA LEU A 84 26.23 7.50 18.86
C LEU A 84 26.16 8.59 19.94
N LEU A 85 25.17 9.48 19.86
CA LEU A 85 24.95 10.53 20.86
C LEU A 85 24.62 9.94 22.23
N LYS A 86 23.73 8.94 22.30
CA LYS A 86 23.41 8.22 23.54
C LYS A 86 24.66 7.58 24.16
N PHE A 87 25.49 6.93 23.34
CA PHE A 87 26.75 6.36 23.80
C PHE A 87 27.68 7.43 24.37
N LYS A 88 27.88 8.55 23.67
CA LYS A 88 28.70 9.68 24.14
C LYS A 88 28.21 10.23 25.48
N VAL A 89 26.89 10.40 25.63
CA VAL A 89 26.29 10.85 26.89
C VAL A 89 26.60 9.87 28.02
N ASN A 90 26.46 8.57 27.79
CA ASN A 90 26.77 7.57 28.82
C ASN A 90 28.24 7.62 29.25
N VAL A 91 29.17 7.70 28.29
CA VAL A 91 30.61 7.84 28.62
C VAL A 91 30.86 9.10 29.45
N LEU A 92 30.25 10.23 29.07
CA LEU A 92 30.40 11.47 29.84
C LEU A 92 29.80 11.37 31.24
N LEU A 93 28.70 10.65 31.42
CA LEU A 93 28.11 10.39 32.74
C LEU A 93 29.03 9.53 33.60
N ASP A 94 29.65 8.49 33.03
CA ASP A 94 30.61 7.64 33.74
C ASP A 94 31.85 8.44 34.16
N MET A 95 32.38 9.28 33.27
CA MET A 95 33.50 10.18 33.58
C MET A 95 33.13 11.18 34.68
N LEU A 96 31.92 11.75 34.63
CA LEU A 96 31.44 12.66 35.67
C LEU A 96 31.32 11.96 37.02
N ALA A 97 30.80 10.73 37.03
CA ALA A 97 30.72 9.92 38.25
C ALA A 97 32.11 9.65 38.84
N GLY A 98 33.09 9.32 37.99
CA GLY A 98 34.50 9.14 38.39
C GLY A 98 35.08 10.40 39.03
N THR A 99 35.01 11.54 38.33
CA THR A 99 35.52 12.82 38.88
C THR A 99 34.84 13.24 40.18
N LYS A 100 33.54 12.94 40.34
CA LYS A 100 32.82 13.19 41.59
C LYS A 100 33.33 12.31 42.73
N LEU A 101 33.65 11.04 42.45
CA LEU A 101 34.22 10.13 43.44
C LEU A 101 35.60 10.62 43.90
N ASP A 102 36.46 11.00 42.96
CA ASP A 102 37.80 11.55 43.25
C ASP A 102 37.71 12.79 44.15
N LEU A 103 36.77 13.70 43.85
CA LEU A 103 36.54 14.90 44.67
C LEU A 103 36.10 14.57 46.09
N LEU A 104 35.22 13.58 46.27
CA LEU A 104 34.75 13.15 47.59
C LEU A 104 35.88 12.50 48.40
N GLU A 105 36.76 11.75 47.75
CA GLU A 105 37.93 11.15 48.38
C GLU A 105 38.91 12.23 48.87
N ILE A 106 39.24 13.20 48.02
CA ILE A 106 40.07 14.36 48.39
C ILE A 106 39.43 15.15 49.54
N GLN A 107 38.11 15.40 49.49
CA GLN A 107 37.42 16.13 50.55
C GLN A 107 37.50 15.38 51.89
N LYS A 108 37.38 14.05 51.85
CA LYS A 108 37.51 13.21 53.03
C LYS A 108 38.91 13.31 53.63
N GLU A 109 39.95 13.23 52.81
CA GLU A 109 41.35 13.38 53.25
C GLU A 109 41.63 14.75 53.87
N ILE A 110 41.09 15.83 53.31
CA ILE A 110 41.25 17.19 53.86
C ILE A 110 40.50 17.35 55.19
N SER A 111 39.38 16.65 55.36
CA SER A 111 38.55 16.71 56.57
C SER A 111 38.99 15.77 57.71
N ALA A 112 39.97 14.90 57.46
CA ALA A 112 40.52 13.93 58.42
C ALA A 112 41.71 14.53 59.18
#